data_AF-A0A7J8D7K4-F1
#
_entry.id   AF-A0A7J8D7K4-F1
#
_cell.length_a   1.000
_cell.length_b   1.000
_cell.length_c   1.000
_cell.angle_alpha   90.00
_cell.angle_beta   90.00
_cell.angle_gamma   90.00
#
_symmetry.space_group_name_H-M   'P 1'
#
loop_
_entity.id
_entity.type
_entity.pdbx_description
1 polymer ?
#
loop_
_entity_poly.entity_id
_entity_poly.type
_entity_poly.pdbx_seq_one_letter_code
_entity_poly.pdbx_strand_id
1 'polypeptide(L)'
;MEILHGITFLTRNYCLTELYLNNNAIFEIEGLHYLPSLHILLLHHNELTNIAATVKELKGMLNLKTLSLYQNPFCRYNLYRLYIIYHLPGVELLDRNQVTEKERRSMITIFNHKKAHIVQSISFGRKVDASWNPRSPLKQKPALKVPSDFAFANNVDKTVFDDPEDAVFVRSMKRSVMAITFLNWDTVPTREEKYLEEEIKDTEPAQMLTITIR
;
A
#
# COMPACT_ATOMS: atom_id res chain seq x y z
N MET A 1 -26.79 -9.00 9.66
CA MET A 1 -25.90 -8.23 8.76
C MET A 1 -26.73 -7.09 8.22
N GLU A 2 -26.41 -5.85 8.59
CA GLU A 2 -27.15 -4.68 8.13
C GLU A 2 -26.42 -4.08 6.93
N ILE A 3 -27.07 -4.16 5.76
CA ILE A 3 -26.65 -3.43 4.56
C ILE A 3 -27.32 -2.06 4.67
N LEU A 4 -26.60 -0.98 4.35
CA LEU A 4 -27.16 0.37 4.32
C LEU A 4 -28.07 0.58 3.09
N HIS A 5 -28.95 -0.38 2.76
CA HIS A 5 -29.94 -0.27 1.69
C HIS A 5 -31.09 0.69 2.07
N GLY A 6 -31.18 1.03 3.36
CA GLY A 6 -32.25 1.86 3.91
C GLY A 6 -32.17 3.35 3.58
N ILE A 7 -31.03 3.90 3.11
CA ILE A 7 -30.89 5.36 2.92
C ILE A 7 -31.53 5.91 1.65
N THR A 8 -32.35 5.13 0.94
CA THR A 8 -33.12 5.62 -0.22
C THR A 8 -33.99 6.83 0.15
N PHE A 9 -34.44 6.96 1.40
CA PHE A 9 -35.15 8.16 1.88
C PHE A 9 -34.27 9.43 1.90
N LEU A 10 -32.95 9.30 2.02
CA LEU A 10 -32.01 10.43 2.01
C LEU A 10 -31.75 10.96 0.60
N THR A 11 -32.02 10.19 -0.45
CA THR A 11 -31.78 10.61 -1.85
C THR A 11 -32.51 11.89 -2.26
N ARG A 12 -33.59 12.25 -1.55
CA ARG A 12 -34.35 13.50 -1.76
C ARG A 12 -33.87 14.67 -0.91
N ASN A 13 -32.87 14.47 -0.04
CA ASN A 13 -32.37 15.49 0.87
C ASN A 13 -31.15 16.21 0.28
N TYR A 14 -31.42 17.19 -0.60
CA TYR A 14 -30.38 18.00 -1.25
C TYR A 14 -29.65 18.97 -0.31
N CYS A 15 -30.15 19.17 0.91
CA CYS A 15 -29.58 20.10 1.88
C CYS A 15 -28.76 19.40 2.98
N LEU A 16 -28.63 18.07 2.94
CA LEU A 16 -27.89 17.34 3.96
C LEU A 16 -26.40 17.66 3.83
N THR A 17 -25.81 18.26 4.87
CA THR A 17 -24.40 18.66 4.91
C THR A 17 -23.54 17.70 5.71
N GLU A 18 -24.10 17.06 6.73
CA GLU A 18 -23.35 16.21 7.66
C GLU A 18 -24.12 14.92 7.90
N LEU A 19 -23.41 13.79 7.82
CA LEU A 19 -23.98 12.47 8.02
C LEU A 19 -23.10 11.64 8.96
N TYR A 20 -23.70 11.23 10.07
CA TYR A 20 -23.07 10.49 11.16
C TYR A 20 -23.61 9.06 11.17
N LEU A 21 -22.79 8.11 10.73
CA LEU A 21 -23.12 6.69 10.61
C LEU A 21 -22.10 5.80 11.34
N ASN A 22 -21.41 6.36 12.32
CA ASN A 22 -20.42 5.65 13.12
C ASN A 22 -21.05 4.66 14.12
N ASN A 23 -20.28 3.64 14.50
CA ASN A 23 -20.68 2.60 15.45
C ASN A 23 -21.91 1.78 15.02
N ASN A 24 -22.03 1.52 13.73
CA ASN A 24 -23.06 0.64 13.19
C ASN A 24 -22.41 -0.66 12.68
N ALA A 25 -23.22 -1.63 12.27
CA ALA A 25 -22.74 -2.86 11.64
C ALA A 25 -22.85 -2.79 10.11
N ILE A 26 -22.48 -1.66 9.51
CA ILE A 26 -22.64 -1.44 8.06
C ILE A 26 -21.59 -2.24 7.30
N PHE A 27 -22.05 -3.19 6.47
CA PHE A 27 -21.19 -4.01 5.62
C PHE A 27 -20.92 -3.40 4.24
N GLU A 28 -21.92 -2.70 3.71
CA GLU A 28 -21.91 -2.11 2.38
C GLU A 28 -22.73 -0.82 2.38
N ILE A 29 -22.29 0.12 1.55
CA ILE A 29 -22.88 1.44 1.37
C ILE A 29 -23.40 1.50 -0.05
N GLU A 30 -24.61 2.02 -0.22
CA GLU A 30 -25.21 2.24 -1.52
C GLU A 30 -26.08 3.51 -1.48
N GLY A 31 -26.03 4.32 -2.54
CA GLY A 31 -26.94 5.47 -2.69
C GLY A 31 -26.47 6.77 -2.03
N LEU A 32 -25.26 6.83 -1.46
CA LEU A 32 -24.67 8.08 -0.96
C LEU A 32 -24.31 9.06 -2.09
N HIS A 33 -24.11 8.57 -3.31
CA HIS A 33 -23.79 9.40 -4.47
C HIS A 33 -24.89 10.42 -4.83
N TYR A 34 -26.12 10.26 -4.33
CA TYR A 34 -27.23 11.20 -4.52
C TYR A 34 -27.21 12.41 -3.58
N LEU A 35 -26.21 12.54 -2.70
CA LEU A 35 -26.10 13.63 -1.72
C LEU A 35 -25.04 14.66 -2.14
N PRO A 36 -25.37 15.60 -3.05
CA PRO A 36 -24.37 16.52 -3.62
C PRO A 36 -23.83 17.52 -2.59
N SER A 37 -24.59 17.84 -1.55
CA SER A 37 -24.25 18.88 -0.56
C SER A 37 -23.54 18.35 0.68
N LEU A 38 -23.22 17.05 0.72
CA LEU A 38 -22.59 16.47 1.90
C LEU A 38 -21.13 16.89 2.00
N HIS A 39 -20.76 17.47 3.14
CA HIS A 39 -19.41 17.93 3.47
C HIS A 39 -18.70 17.01 4.46
N ILE A 40 -19.45 16.40 5.40
CA ILE A 40 -18.91 15.57 6.47
C ILE A 40 -19.59 14.20 6.47
N LEU A 41 -18.78 13.13 6.41
CA LEU A 41 -19.24 11.76 6.51
C LEU A 41 -18.41 10.98 7.54
N LEU A 42 -19.06 10.55 8.61
CA LEU A 42 -18.42 9.70 9.62
C LEU A 42 -18.96 8.26 9.52
N LEU A 43 -18.06 7.33 9.17
CA LEU A 43 -18.34 5.91 8.98
C LEU A 43 -17.37 5.03 9.78
N HIS A 44 -16.74 5.59 10.82
CA HIS A 44 -15.81 4.83 11.66
C HIS A 44 -16.56 3.78 12.50
N HIS A 45 -15.85 2.71 12.85
CA HIS A 45 -16.40 1.61 13.64
C HIS A 45 -17.61 0.97 12.93
N ASN A 46 -17.37 0.48 11.71
CA ASN A 46 -18.31 -0.26 10.88
C ASN A 46 -17.63 -1.53 10.33
N GLU A 47 -18.37 -2.34 9.59
CA GLU A 47 -17.91 -3.63 9.05
C GLU A 47 -17.65 -3.59 7.55
N LEU A 48 -17.21 -2.44 7.02
CA LEU A 48 -16.92 -2.28 5.60
C LEU A 48 -15.69 -3.11 5.19
N THR A 49 -15.90 -4.04 4.26
CA THR A 49 -14.87 -4.97 3.79
C THR A 49 -14.28 -4.58 2.44
N ASN A 50 -15.07 -3.98 1.55
CA ASN A 50 -14.69 -3.67 0.18
C ASN A 50 -14.44 -2.17 -0.02
N ILE A 51 -13.17 -1.79 -0.15
CA ILE A 51 -12.76 -0.40 -0.36
C ILE A 51 -13.15 0.13 -1.75
N ALA A 52 -13.09 -0.70 -2.79
CA ALA A 52 -13.40 -0.28 -4.16
C ALA A 52 -14.89 0.06 -4.31
N ALA A 53 -15.77 -0.77 -3.73
CA ALA A 53 -17.21 -0.50 -3.68
C ALA A 53 -17.51 0.80 -2.92
N THR A 54 -16.91 0.96 -1.73
CA THR A 54 -17.05 2.18 -0.92
C THR A 54 -16.62 3.44 -1.68
N VAL A 55 -15.45 3.39 -2.32
CA VAL A 55 -14.93 4.51 -3.11
C VAL A 55 -15.82 4.84 -4.30
N LYS A 56 -16.37 3.83 -4.97
CA LYS A 56 -17.28 4.03 -6.11
C LYS A 56 -18.49 4.86 -5.71
N GLU A 57 -19.09 4.59 -4.56
CA GLU A 57 -20.21 5.37 -4.04
C GLU A 57 -19.81 6.79 -3.64
N LEU A 58 -18.66 6.95 -2.99
CA LEU A 58 -18.19 8.27 -2.54
C LEU A 58 -17.72 9.17 -3.69
N LYS A 59 -17.33 8.60 -4.84
CA LYS A 59 -16.80 9.34 -5.99
C LYS A 59 -17.79 10.36 -6.56
N GLY A 60 -19.09 10.12 -6.39
CA GLY A 60 -20.14 11.05 -6.84
C GLY A 60 -20.27 12.32 -5.98
N MET A 61 -19.66 12.34 -4.79
CA MET A 61 -19.85 13.41 -3.80
C MET A 61 -18.77 14.49 -3.94
N LEU A 62 -19.05 15.50 -4.75
CA LEU A 62 -18.08 16.54 -5.10
C LEU A 62 -17.71 17.48 -3.93
N ASN A 63 -18.60 17.67 -2.96
CA ASN A 63 -18.41 18.59 -1.84
C ASN A 63 -17.89 17.93 -0.56
N LEU A 64 -17.58 16.63 -0.60
CA LEU A 64 -17.13 15.89 0.57
C LEU A 64 -15.72 16.34 0.97
N LYS A 65 -15.60 16.97 2.15
CA LYS A 65 -14.32 17.47 2.69
C LYS A 65 -13.79 16.62 3.82
N THR A 66 -14.66 16.13 4.69
CA THR A 66 -14.28 15.36 5.88
C THR A 66 -14.82 13.94 5.80
N LEU A 67 -13.91 12.97 5.89
CA LEU A 67 -14.23 11.55 5.81
C LEU A 67 -13.54 10.80 6.95
N SER A 68 -14.29 9.93 7.64
CA SER A 68 -13.76 9.06 8.68
C SER A 68 -14.15 7.62 8.40
N LEU A 69 -13.15 6.78 8.15
CA LEU A 69 -13.29 5.36 7.80
C LEU A 69 -12.52 4.43 8.75
N TYR A 70 -11.78 4.97 9.72
CA TYR A 70 -11.01 4.15 10.67
C TYR A 70 -11.86 3.10 11.39
N GLN A 71 -11.22 2.03 11.87
CA GLN A 71 -11.92 0.88 12.49
C GLN A 71 -12.94 0.21 11.56
N ASN A 72 -12.62 0.10 10.27
CA ASN A 72 -13.29 -0.81 9.35
C ASN A 72 -12.33 -1.95 8.96
N PRO A 73 -12.84 -3.15 8.62
CA PRO A 73 -12.04 -4.28 8.17
C PRO A 73 -11.03 -3.95 7.05
N PHE A 74 -11.43 -3.14 6.06
CA PHE A 74 -10.51 -2.73 4.98
C PHE A 74 -9.37 -1.81 5.44
N CYS A 75 -9.44 -1.18 6.61
CA CYS A 75 -8.35 -0.33 7.12
C CYS A 75 -7.08 -1.14 7.45
N ARG A 76 -7.17 -2.47 7.49
CA ARG A 76 -6.01 -3.36 7.63
C ARG A 76 -5.09 -3.32 6.40
N TYR A 77 -5.57 -2.87 5.24
CA TYR A 77 -4.77 -2.74 4.03
C TYR A 77 -3.81 -1.54 4.12
N ASN A 78 -2.50 -1.78 4.09
CA ASN A 78 -1.47 -0.73 4.26
C ASN A 78 -1.61 0.48 3.31
N LEU A 79 -2.21 0.31 2.13
CA LEU A 79 -2.38 1.37 1.12
C LEU A 79 -3.77 2.00 1.11
N TYR A 80 -4.69 1.63 2.02
CA TYR A 80 -6.08 2.11 2.00
C TYR A 80 -6.14 3.65 1.99
N ARG A 81 -5.35 4.30 2.85
CA ARG A 81 -5.35 5.77 2.97
C ARG A 81 -4.97 6.43 1.65
N LEU A 82 -3.91 5.95 1.01
CA LEU A 82 -3.44 6.47 -0.28
C LEU A 82 -4.45 6.20 -1.39
N TYR A 83 -5.11 5.04 -1.37
CA TYR A 83 -6.16 4.69 -2.32
C TYR A 83 -7.38 5.62 -2.21
N ILE A 84 -7.85 5.91 -0.99
CA ILE A 84 -8.94 6.86 -0.75
C ILE A 84 -8.56 8.25 -1.29
N ILE A 85 -7.35 8.74 -0.98
CA ILE A 85 -6.87 10.04 -1.46
C ILE A 85 -6.79 10.09 -3.00
N TYR A 86 -6.54 8.95 -3.67
CA TYR A 86 -6.44 8.86 -5.13
C TYR A 86 -7.77 9.05 -5.82
N HIS A 87 -8.77 8.34 -5.33
CA HIS A 87 -10.08 8.36 -5.96
C HIS A 87 -10.94 9.53 -5.48
N LEU A 88 -10.65 10.10 -4.31
CA LEU A 88 -11.41 11.20 -3.70
C LEU A 88 -10.50 12.44 -3.46
N PRO A 89 -10.08 13.15 -4.52
CA PRO A 89 -9.20 14.32 -4.38
C PRO A 89 -9.85 15.53 -3.70
N GLY A 90 -11.18 15.52 -3.52
CA GLY A 90 -11.92 16.56 -2.78
C GLY A 90 -11.77 16.47 -1.26
N VAL A 91 -11.33 15.33 -0.73
CA VAL A 91 -11.21 15.12 0.72
C VAL A 91 -10.00 15.88 1.27
N GLU A 92 -10.26 16.74 2.26
CA GLU A 92 -9.28 17.56 2.96
C GLU A 92 -8.87 16.93 4.30
N LEU A 93 -9.83 16.29 5.00
CA LEU A 93 -9.62 15.64 6.28
C LEU A 93 -10.01 14.16 6.21
N LEU A 94 -9.05 13.27 6.41
CA LEU A 94 -9.26 11.82 6.40
C LEU A 94 -8.79 11.20 7.71
N ASP A 95 -9.69 10.52 8.43
CA ASP A 95 -9.41 9.83 9.71
C ASP A 95 -8.77 10.75 10.76
N ARG A 96 -9.31 11.96 10.89
CA ARG A 96 -8.81 13.04 11.79
C ARG A 96 -7.43 13.59 11.42
N ASN A 97 -6.86 13.16 10.29
CA ASN A 97 -5.58 13.66 9.78
C ASN A 97 -5.80 14.45 8.49
N GLN A 98 -5.21 15.64 8.41
CA GLN A 98 -5.26 16.46 7.20
C GLN A 98 -4.54 15.76 6.05
N VAL A 99 -5.16 15.76 4.86
CA VAL A 99 -4.54 15.22 3.65
C VAL A 99 -3.46 16.20 3.19
N THR A 100 -2.22 15.75 3.24
CA THR A 100 -1.07 16.56 2.85
C THR A 100 -0.82 16.50 1.35
N GLU A 101 -0.25 17.56 0.78
CA GLU A 101 0.13 17.56 -0.64
C GLU A 101 1.19 16.49 -0.95
N LYS A 102 2.05 16.18 0.02
CA LYS A 102 3.04 15.09 -0.08
C LYS A 102 2.37 13.75 -0.35
N GLU A 103 1.29 13.42 0.37
CA GLU A 103 0.51 12.20 0.14
C GLU A 103 -0.11 12.19 -1.26
N ARG A 104 -0.70 13.33 -1.68
CA ARG A 104 -1.29 13.48 -3.02
C ARG A 104 -0.26 13.27 -4.14
N ARG A 105 0.97 13.78 -3.98
CA ARG A 105 2.07 13.58 -4.95
C ARG A 105 2.58 12.13 -4.95
N SER A 106 2.80 11.54 -3.78
CA SER A 106 3.25 10.14 -3.63
C SER A 106 2.30 9.15 -4.29
N MET A 107 1.02 9.45 -4.28
CA MET A 107 0.00 8.62 -4.89
C MET A 107 0.02 8.66 -6.42
N ILE A 108 0.32 9.82 -7.04
CA ILE A 108 0.49 9.90 -8.50
C ILE A 108 1.62 8.96 -8.95
N THR A 109 2.70 8.86 -8.19
CA THR A 109 3.78 7.90 -8.48
C THR A 109 3.40 6.44 -8.30
N ILE A 110 2.42 6.13 -7.46
CA ILE A 110 2.07 4.75 -7.12
C ILE A 110 0.95 4.22 -8.02
N PHE A 111 -0.09 5.03 -8.26
CA PHE A 111 -1.33 4.62 -8.94
C PHE A 111 -1.48 5.20 -10.35
N ASN A 112 -0.49 5.97 -10.83
CA ASN A 112 -0.50 6.46 -12.20
C ASN A 112 0.91 6.76 -12.70
N HIS A 113 1.66 5.71 -13.04
CA HIS A 113 3.05 5.83 -13.49
C HIS A 113 3.20 6.71 -14.74
N LYS A 114 2.22 6.70 -15.66
CA LYS A 114 2.20 7.56 -16.87
C LYS A 114 2.13 9.04 -16.50
N LYS A 115 1.20 9.40 -15.62
CA LYS A 115 1.06 10.79 -15.13
C LYS A 115 2.28 11.22 -14.32
N ALA A 116 2.87 10.32 -13.55
CA ALA A 116 4.12 10.59 -12.84
C ALA A 116 5.28 10.89 -13.80
N HIS A 117 5.43 10.10 -14.85
CA HIS A 117 6.46 10.31 -15.88
C HIS A 117 6.28 11.65 -16.61
N ILE A 118 5.04 12.01 -16.93
CA ILE A 118 4.70 13.31 -17.56
C ILE A 118 5.05 14.49 -16.63
N VAL A 119 4.71 14.41 -15.34
CA VAL A 119 5.04 15.46 -14.37
C VAL A 119 6.56 15.64 -14.23
N GLN A 120 7.33 14.55 -14.31
CA GLN A 120 8.80 14.58 -14.27
C GLN A 120 9.42 15.12 -15.57
N SER A 121 8.82 14.85 -16.73
CA SER A 121 9.35 15.31 -18.02
C SER A 121 9.01 16.77 -18.32
N ILE A 122 7.87 17.27 -17.83
CA ILE A 122 7.42 18.66 -18.05
C ILE A 122 8.15 19.67 -17.15
N SER A 123 8.83 19.25 -16.08
CA SER A 123 9.57 20.16 -15.19
C SER A 123 10.87 20.71 -15.80
N PHE A 124 10.78 21.43 -16.93
CA PHE A 124 11.83 22.34 -17.39
C PHE A 124 11.76 23.64 -16.57
N GLY A 125 12.82 23.95 -15.82
CA GLY A 125 13.01 25.26 -15.18
C GLY A 125 12.40 25.46 -13.79
N ARG A 126 11.57 24.55 -13.26
CA ARG A 126 11.17 24.55 -11.84
C ARG A 126 12.09 23.61 -11.06
N LYS A 127 12.69 24.08 -9.96
CA LYS A 127 13.39 23.21 -9.00
C LYS A 127 12.40 22.15 -8.52
N VAL A 128 12.63 20.90 -8.92
CA VAL A 128 11.94 19.73 -8.34
C VAL A 128 12.14 19.78 -6.83
N ASP A 129 11.05 19.65 -6.07
CA ASP A 129 11.06 19.66 -4.62
C ASP A 129 11.98 18.52 -4.10
N ALA A 130 13.20 18.87 -3.68
CA ALA A 130 14.26 17.91 -3.34
C ALA A 130 13.91 17.02 -2.13
N SER A 131 12.85 17.36 -1.40
CA SER A 131 12.28 16.56 -0.29
C SER A 131 11.56 15.29 -0.76
N TRP A 132 11.28 15.16 -2.07
CA TRP A 132 10.51 14.07 -2.64
C TRP A 132 11.41 13.15 -3.48
N ASN A 133 11.60 11.93 -2.99
CA ASN A 133 12.29 10.88 -3.71
C ASN A 133 11.28 9.80 -4.11
N PRO A 134 10.91 9.67 -5.40
CA PRO A 134 9.99 8.62 -5.86
C PRO A 134 10.57 7.21 -5.65
N ARG A 135 11.88 7.09 -5.42
CA ARG A 135 12.56 5.83 -5.08
C ARG A 135 12.65 5.54 -3.58
N SER A 136 12.07 6.36 -2.70
CA SER A 136 12.09 6.06 -1.27
C SER A 136 11.23 4.83 -0.97
N PRO A 137 11.75 3.81 -0.25
CA PRO A 137 10.94 2.69 0.18
C PRO A 137 9.75 3.20 1.02
N LEU A 138 8.54 2.84 0.60
CA LEU A 138 7.36 3.03 1.44
C LEU A 138 7.61 2.27 2.74
N LYS A 139 7.71 2.98 3.87
CA LYS A 139 7.76 2.36 5.20
C LYS A 139 6.40 1.73 5.46
N GLN A 140 6.23 0.48 5.04
CA GLN A 140 5.05 -0.32 5.37
C GLN A 140 5.13 -0.72 6.83
N LYS A 141 4.02 -0.58 7.57
CA LYS A 141 3.91 -1.20 8.89
C LYS A 141 3.95 -2.72 8.71
N PRO A 142 4.56 -3.49 9.63
CA PRO A 142 4.52 -4.95 9.58
C PRO A 142 3.07 -5.40 9.49
N ALA A 143 2.74 -6.19 8.47
CA ALA A 143 1.41 -6.76 8.35
C ALA A 143 1.16 -7.71 9.53
N LEU A 144 0.07 -7.52 10.28
CA LEU A 144 -0.42 -8.55 11.19
C LEU A 144 -0.74 -9.80 10.36
N LYS A 145 -0.24 -10.97 10.75
CA LYS A 145 -0.58 -12.25 10.11
C LYS A 145 -2.10 -12.38 10.06
N VAL A 146 -2.64 -12.44 8.85
CA VAL A 146 -4.06 -12.67 8.61
C VAL A 146 -4.38 -14.14 8.95
N PRO A 147 -5.52 -14.44 9.60
CA PRO A 147 -5.93 -15.81 9.93
C PRO A 147 -6.03 -16.73 8.69
N SER A 148 -5.80 -18.03 8.90
CA SER A 148 -5.78 -19.08 7.86
C SER A 148 -7.09 -19.27 7.10
N ASP A 149 -8.22 -18.85 7.69
CA ASP A 149 -9.55 -18.95 7.07
C ASP A 149 -9.86 -17.82 6.08
N PHE A 150 -8.93 -16.87 5.92
CA PHE A 150 -9.00 -15.86 4.87
C PHE A 150 -8.56 -16.50 3.55
N ALA A 151 -9.47 -16.63 2.58
CA ALA A 151 -9.26 -17.22 1.24
C ALA A 151 -8.30 -16.40 0.34
N PHE A 152 -7.11 -16.09 0.87
CA PHE A 152 -6.07 -15.25 0.30
C PHE A 152 -4.70 -15.93 0.47
N ALA A 153 -4.66 -17.26 0.44
CA ALA A 153 -3.43 -18.04 0.31
C ALA A 153 -2.86 -17.90 -1.11
N ASN A 154 -2.43 -16.68 -1.44
CA ASN A 154 -1.41 -16.39 -2.44
C ASN A 154 -0.91 -14.98 -2.12
N ASN A 155 0.39 -14.86 -1.82
CA ASN A 155 1.14 -13.63 -1.51
C ASN A 155 1.20 -12.63 -2.69
N VAL A 156 0.16 -12.59 -3.51
CA VAL A 156 -0.05 -11.56 -4.50
C VAL A 156 -0.98 -10.57 -3.82
N ASP A 157 -0.44 -9.41 -3.42
CA ASP A 157 -1.26 -8.21 -3.17
C ASP A 157 -2.30 -8.18 -4.30
N LYS A 158 -3.58 -8.56 -4.03
CA LYS A 158 -4.62 -8.52 -5.05
C LYS A 158 -4.72 -7.04 -5.40
N THR A 159 -4.20 -6.70 -6.56
CA THR A 159 -3.75 -5.36 -6.90
C THR A 159 -4.96 -4.44 -6.91
N VAL A 160 -5.02 -3.54 -5.94
CA VAL A 160 -5.98 -2.43 -5.86
C VAL A 160 -5.55 -1.33 -6.86
N PHE A 161 -5.09 -1.76 -8.04
CA PHE A 161 -4.63 -0.91 -9.12
C PHE A 161 -5.58 -1.12 -10.28
N ASP A 162 -6.09 -0.03 -10.84
CA ASP A 162 -6.96 -0.07 -12.02
C ASP A 162 -6.18 -0.53 -13.27
N ASP A 163 -4.88 -0.19 -13.35
CA ASP A 163 -3.97 -0.57 -14.43
C ASP A 163 -2.95 -1.64 -13.96
N PRO A 164 -2.84 -2.80 -14.64
CA PRO A 164 -1.82 -3.80 -14.31
C PRO A 164 -0.38 -3.27 -14.41
N GLU A 165 -0.11 -2.25 -15.23
CA GLU A 165 1.22 -1.64 -15.36
C GLU A 165 1.65 -0.93 -14.07
N ASP A 166 0.72 -0.28 -13.35
CA ASP A 166 1.00 0.38 -12.07
C ASP A 166 1.38 -0.64 -10.98
N ALA A 167 0.70 -1.80 -10.98
CA ALA A 167 1.04 -2.89 -10.08
C ALA A 167 2.45 -3.43 -10.33
N VAL A 168 2.85 -3.58 -11.59
CA VAL A 168 4.20 -4.02 -11.98
C VAL A 168 5.25 -3.00 -11.55
N PHE A 169 4.97 -1.70 -11.73
CA PHE A 169 5.85 -0.61 -11.30
C PHE A 169 6.07 -0.60 -9.78
N VAL A 170 5.02 -0.74 -8.98
CA VAL A 170 5.16 -0.81 -7.52
C VAL A 170 5.93 -2.06 -7.08
N ARG A 171 5.71 -3.19 -7.77
CA ARG A 171 6.43 -4.44 -7.49
C ARG A 171 7.92 -4.33 -7.81
N SER A 172 8.30 -3.64 -8.89
CA SER A 172 9.71 -3.40 -9.22
C SER A 172 10.39 -2.50 -8.19
N MET A 173 9.66 -1.51 -7.66
CA MET A 173 10.14 -0.58 -6.62
C MET A 173 10.32 -1.25 -5.24
N LYS A 174 9.58 -2.33 -4.96
CA LYS A 174 9.72 -3.15 -3.73
C LYS A 174 10.91 -4.11 -3.77
N ARG A 175 11.45 -4.45 -4.95
CA ARG A 175 12.64 -5.30 -5.02
C ARG A 175 13.83 -4.46 -4.54
N SER A 176 14.47 -4.89 -3.45
CA SER A 176 15.77 -4.36 -3.04
C SER A 176 16.69 -4.39 -4.27
N VAL A 177 17.45 -3.31 -4.49
CA VAL A 177 18.43 -3.24 -5.58
C VAL A 177 19.33 -4.47 -5.43
N MET A 178 19.17 -5.46 -6.32
CA MET A 178 20.20 -6.49 -6.44
C MET A 178 21.42 -5.73 -6.92
N ALA A 179 22.35 -5.46 -6.01
CA ALA A 179 23.70 -5.14 -6.40
C ALA A 179 24.18 -6.32 -7.23
N ILE A 180 24.36 -6.13 -8.52
CA ILE A 180 25.04 -7.11 -9.35
C ILE A 180 26.48 -7.06 -8.87
N THR A 181 26.81 -7.93 -7.92
CA THR A 181 28.20 -8.18 -7.55
C THR A 181 28.81 -8.84 -8.77
N PHE A 182 29.68 -8.11 -9.47
CA PHE A 182 30.54 -8.68 -10.50
C PHE A 182 31.49 -9.65 -9.79
N LEU A 183 31.08 -10.91 -9.69
CA LEU A 183 31.91 -11.99 -9.20
C LEU A 183 32.82 -12.40 -10.37
N ASN A 184 34.12 -12.23 -10.20
CA ASN A 184 35.08 -12.68 -11.20
C ASN A 184 35.16 -14.22 -11.15
N TRP A 185 34.59 -14.90 -12.14
CA TRP A 185 34.53 -16.37 -12.16
C TRP A 185 35.92 -17.02 -12.21
N ASP A 186 36.94 -16.29 -12.67
CA ASP A 186 38.33 -16.74 -12.67
C ASP A 186 38.92 -16.87 -11.26
N THR A 187 38.27 -16.26 -10.25
CA THR A 187 38.68 -16.38 -8.83
C THR A 187 37.94 -17.45 -8.05
N VAL A 188 36.98 -18.14 -8.68
CA VAL A 188 36.21 -19.20 -8.03
C VAL A 188 36.85 -20.55 -8.36
N PRO A 189 37.43 -21.25 -7.36
CA PRO A 189 38.09 -22.54 -7.62
C PRO A 189 37.08 -23.55 -8.17
N THR A 190 37.50 -24.24 -9.22
CA THR A 190 36.74 -25.35 -9.80
C THR A 190 36.68 -26.51 -8.82
N ARG A 191 35.71 -27.41 -9.02
CA ARG A 191 35.48 -28.55 -8.13
C ARG A 191 36.73 -29.45 -8.02
N GLU A 192 37.47 -29.59 -9.09
CA GLU A 192 38.70 -30.40 -9.17
C GLU A 192 39.85 -29.76 -8.38
N GLU A 193 40.00 -28.43 -8.48
CA GLU A 193 40.99 -27.67 -7.71
C GLU A 193 40.73 -27.75 -6.20
N LYS A 194 39.45 -27.77 -5.77
CA LYS A 194 39.11 -27.97 -4.36
C LYS A 194 39.51 -29.34 -3.82
N TYR A 195 39.37 -30.39 -4.61
CA TYR A 195 39.78 -31.74 -4.18
C TYR A 195 41.30 -31.86 -4.09
N LEU A 196 42.04 -31.19 -4.98
CA LEU A 196 43.50 -31.11 -4.92
C LEU A 196 43.98 -30.29 -3.70
N GLU A 197 43.30 -29.20 -3.37
CA GLU A 197 43.60 -28.41 -2.16
C GLU A 197 43.33 -29.20 -0.87
N GLU A 198 42.30 -30.05 -0.85
CA GLU A 198 42.01 -30.96 0.27
C GLU A 198 43.09 -32.04 0.40
N GLU A 199 43.54 -32.66 -0.70
CA GLU A 199 44.64 -33.64 -0.68
C GLU A 199 45.99 -33.03 -0.22
N ILE A 200 46.28 -31.77 -0.58
CA ILE A 200 47.49 -31.07 -0.10
C ILE A 200 47.39 -30.77 1.41
N LYS A 201 46.18 -30.51 1.92
CA LYS A 201 45.94 -30.25 3.35
C LYS A 201 46.04 -31.51 4.21
N ASP A 202 45.67 -32.66 3.66
CA ASP A 202 45.73 -33.97 4.34
C ASP A 202 47.17 -34.51 4.51
N THR A 203 48.18 -33.77 4.02
CA THR A 203 49.61 -34.11 4.20
C THR A 203 50.23 -33.53 5.49
N GLU A 204 49.49 -32.76 6.29
CA GLU A 204 49.96 -32.40 7.64
C GLU A 204 49.64 -33.52 8.66
N PRO A 205 50.63 -34.06 9.39
CA PRO A 205 50.39 -35.16 10.32
C PRO A 205 49.54 -34.67 11.50
N ALA A 206 48.39 -35.32 11.70
CA ALA A 206 47.47 -35.03 12.80
C ALA A 206 48.18 -35.15 14.17
N GLN A 207 48.33 -34.02 14.88
CA GLN A 207 48.89 -33.97 16.23
C GLN A 207 47.80 -34.27 17.26
N MET A 208 47.98 -35.35 18.02
CA MET A 208 47.10 -35.73 19.14
C MET A 208 47.41 -34.83 20.35
N LEU A 209 46.46 -33.96 20.73
CA LEU A 209 46.56 -33.10 21.90
C LEU A 209 45.76 -33.72 23.06
N THR A 210 46.47 -34.23 24.07
CA THR A 210 45.86 -34.77 25.29
C THR A 210 45.71 -33.64 26.32
N ILE A 211 44.47 -33.20 26.56
CA ILE A 211 44.15 -32.20 27.57
C ILE A 211 43.75 -32.92 28.86
N THR A 212 44.57 -32.79 29.90
CA THR A 212 44.23 -33.27 31.25
C THR A 212 43.55 -32.15 32.03
N ILE A 213 42.31 -32.40 32.44
CA ILE A 213 41.52 -31.46 33.24
C ILE A 213 41.75 -31.81 34.72
N ARG A 214 42.20 -30.84 35.52
CA ARG A 214 42.26 -30.90 37.00
C ARG A 214 41.12 -30.07 37.57
#